data_AF-A0A661ZW52-F1
#
_entry.id   AF-A0A661ZW52-F1
#
_cell.length_a   1.000
_cell.length_b   1.000
_cell.length_c   1.000
_cell.angle_alpha   90.00
_cell.angle_beta   90.00
_cell.angle_gamma   90.00
#
_symmetry.space_group_name_H-M   'P 1'
#
loop_
_entity.id
_entity.type
_entity.pdbx_description
1 polymer ?
#
loop_
_entity_poly.entity_id
_entity_poly.type
_entity_poly.pdbx_seq_one_letter_code
_entity_poly.pdbx_strand_id
1 'polypeptide(L)' 'SCWKSKKIIQSIKETLEDEKIEAELIIISDLVEILKYHTWILPTILINGKIIARGYNPRREIIINNLKKQHGSSS' A
#
# COMPACT_ATOMS: atom_id res chain seq x y z
N SER A 1 -15.46 8.38 -1.14
CA SER A 1 -14.08 8.78 -0.79
C SER A 1 -14.07 9.36 0.63
N CYS A 2 -13.32 8.74 1.56
CA CYS A 2 -13.29 9.10 3.00
C CYS A 2 -11.95 9.78 3.37
N TRP A 3 -11.97 10.67 4.37
CA TRP A 3 -10.78 11.40 4.84
C TRP A 3 -9.63 10.48 5.27
N LYS A 4 -9.93 9.31 5.85
CA LYS A 4 -8.93 8.32 6.27
C LYS A 4 -8.15 7.78 5.06
N SER A 5 -8.86 7.39 4.00
CA SER A 5 -8.24 6.87 2.78
C SER A 5 -7.36 7.93 2.12
N LYS A 6 -7.80 9.19 2.08
CA LYS A 6 -7.00 10.31 1.55
C LYS A 6 -5.70 10.49 2.31
N LYS A 7 -5.72 10.45 3.64
CA LYS A 7 -4.51 10.53 4.48
C LYS A 7 -3.54 9.38 4.24
N ILE A 8 -4.05 8.16 4.09
CA ILE A 8 -3.23 6.97 3.78
C ILE A 8 -2.57 7.12 2.41
N ILE A 9 -3.33 7.50 1.38
CA ILE A 9 -2.80 7.73 0.03
C ILE A 9 -1.69 8.79 0.05
N GLN A 10 -1.93 9.91 0.74
CA GLN A 10 -0.94 10.98 0.86
C GLN A 10 0.33 10.51 1.57
N SER A 11 0.18 9.81 2.70
CA SER A 11 1.32 9.26 3.46
C SER A 11 2.15 8.26 2.65
N ILE A 12 1.51 7.44 1.80
CA ILE A 12 2.22 6.52 0.91
C ILE A 12 2.98 7.31 -0.16
N LYS A 13 2.35 8.30 -0.80
CA LYS A 13 3.00 9.15 -1.82
C LYS A 13 4.25 9.84 -1.28
N GLU A 14 4.13 10.50 -0.13
CA GLU A 14 5.25 11.15 0.56
C GLU A 14 6.36 10.14 0.88
N THR A 15 6.00 8.92 1.31
CA THR A 15 6.98 7.86 1.56
C THR A 15 7.76 7.46 0.32
N LEU A 16 7.10 7.34 -0.83
CA LEU A 16 7.76 6.97 -2.09
C LEU A 16 8.69 8.09 -2.58
N GLU A 17 8.24 9.35 -2.49
CA GLU A 17 9.01 10.52 -2.90
C GLU A 17 10.26 10.71 -2.04
N ASP A 18 10.11 10.73 -0.72
CA ASP A 18 11.22 10.97 0.21
C ASP A 18 12.29 9.87 0.16
N GLU A 19 11.90 8.61 -0.03
CA GLU A 19 12.83 7.48 -0.16
C GLU A 19 13.36 7.29 -1.58
N LYS A 20 12.88 8.08 -2.55
CA LYS A 20 13.18 7.93 -3.98
C LYS A 20 12.90 6.51 -4.48
N ILE A 21 11.78 5.93 -4.05
CA ILE A 21 11.36 4.59 -4.48
C ILE A 21 10.47 4.73 -5.71
N GLU A 22 10.92 4.19 -6.83
CA GLU A 22 10.09 4.03 -8.03
C GLU A 22 9.09 2.89 -7.83
N ALA A 23 7.81 3.24 -7.66
CA ALA A 23 6.72 2.28 -7.52
C ALA A 23 5.42 2.83 -8.15
N GLU A 24 4.61 1.94 -8.71
CA GLU A 24 3.28 2.27 -9.21
C GLU A 24 2.26 2.26 -8.05
N LEU A 25 1.59 3.40 -7.84
CA LEU A 25 0.52 3.51 -6.84
C LEU A 25 -0.85 3.42 -7.52
N ILE A 26 -1.50 2.26 -7.40
CA ILE A 26 -2.84 2.00 -7.93
C ILE A 26 -3.88 2.16 -6.82
N ILE A 27 -4.91 2.97 -7.07
CA ILE A 27 -6.03 3.18 -6.13
C ILE A 27 -7.26 2.45 -6.66
N ILE A 28 -7.63 1.37 -5.97
CA ILE A 28 -8.82 0.58 -6.30
C ILE A 28 -9.97 1.00 -5.39
N SER A 29 -11.07 1.45 -5.99
CA SER A 29 -12.26 1.91 -5.26
C SER A 29 -13.56 1.25 -5.71
N ASP A 30 -13.52 0.52 -6.84
CA ASP A 30 -14.64 -0.30 -7.28
C ASP A 30 -14.75 -1.56 -6.43
N LEU A 31 -15.98 -1.90 -6.02
CA LEU A 31 -16.22 -3.04 -5.14
C LEU A 31 -15.88 -4.37 -5.81
N VAL A 32 -16.20 -4.55 -7.09
CA VAL A 32 -15.92 -5.79 -7.82
C VAL A 32 -14.42 -6.00 -7.94
N GLU A 33 -13.65 -4.95 -8.21
CA GLU A 33 -12.19 -5.00 -8.22
C GLU A 33 -11.61 -5.30 -6.81
N ILE A 34 -12.14 -4.68 -5.75
CA ILE A 34 -11.70 -4.91 -4.37
C ILE A 34 -11.87 -6.39 -3.97
N LEU A 35 -13.00 -7.01 -4.35
CA LEU A 35 -13.31 -8.39 -4.00
C LEU A 35 -12.31 -9.40 -4.59
N LYS A 36 -11.66 -9.08 -5.72
CA LYS A 36 -10.60 -9.93 -6.32
C LYS A 36 -9.39 -10.13 -5.39
N TYR A 37 -9.18 -9.22 -4.44
CA TYR A 37 -8.09 -9.28 -3.46
C TYR A 37 -8.48 -9.99 -2.15
N HIS A 38 -9.65 -10.63 -2.10
CA HIS A 38 -10.15 -11.38 -0.94
C HIS A 38 -10.08 -10.58 0.37
N THR A 39 -10.37 -9.28 0.32
CA THR A 39 -10.38 -8.41 1.50
C THR A 39 -11.75 -7.81 1.76
N TRP A 40 -12.17 -7.90 3.03
CA TRP A 40 -13.41 -7.31 3.54
C TRP A 40 -13.15 -6.11 4.46
N ILE A 41 -11.88 -5.87 4.82
CA ILE A 41 -11.49 -4.82 5.77
C ILE A 41 -10.87 -3.66 4.99
N LEU A 42 -11.54 -2.52 4.95
CA LEU A 42 -11.08 -1.33 4.24
C LEU A 42 -10.62 -0.23 5.20
N PRO A 43 -9.63 0.60 4.80
CA PRO A 43 -8.80 0.45 3.62
C PRO A 43 -7.80 -0.72 3.77
N THR A 44 -7.53 -1.44 2.68
CA THR A 44 -6.45 -2.45 2.59
C THR A 44 -5.31 -1.88 1.76
N ILE A 45 -4.07 -2.11 2.21
CA ILE A 45 -2.87 -1.77 1.45
C ILE A 45 -2.16 -3.05 1.05
N LEU A 46 -1.83 -3.16 -0.23
CA LEU A 46 -1.06 -4.25 -0.80
C LEU A 46 0.23 -3.70 -1.40
N ILE A 47 1.31 -4.46 -1.27
CA ILE A 47 2.58 -4.21 -1.96
C ILE A 47 2.93 -5.50 -2.69
N ASN A 48 3.09 -5.42 -4.02
CA ASN A 48 3.38 -6.57 -4.89
C ASN A 48 2.44 -7.77 -4.62
N GLY A 49 1.13 -7.51 -4.55
CA GLY A 49 0.11 -8.53 -4.29
C GLY A 49 0.02 -9.03 -2.84
N LYS A 50 0.93 -8.63 -1.95
CA LYS A 50 0.91 -9.01 -0.53
C LYS A 50 0.19 -7.96 0.31
N ILE A 51 -0.80 -8.39 1.10
CA ILE A 51 -1.47 -7.53 2.09
C ILE A 51 -0.48 -7.15 3.19
N ILE A 52 -0.28 -5.84 3.42
CA ILE A 52 0.63 -5.32 4.47
C ILE A 52 -0.10 -4.57 5.59
N ALA A 53 -1.31 -4.08 5.34
CA ALA A 53 -2.15 -3.44 6.36
C ALA A 53 -3.63 -3.51 5.98
N ARG A 54 -4.50 -3.53 7.00
CA ARG A 54 -5.96 -3.59 6.87
C ARG A 54 -6.62 -2.73 7.95
N GLY A 55 -7.40 -1.73 7.57
CA GLY A 55 -8.19 -0.89 8.47
C GLY A 55 -7.42 0.22 9.19
N TYR A 56 -6.11 0.36 8.96
CA TYR A 56 -5.26 1.40 9.59
C TYR A 56 -4.20 1.94 8.64
N ASN A 57 -3.60 3.08 8.99
CA ASN A 57 -2.44 3.63 8.32
C ASN A 57 -1.16 3.03 8.92
N PRO A 58 -0.39 2.19 8.20
CA PRO A 58 0.85 1.63 8.73
C PRO A 58 1.92 2.69 8.92
N ARG A 59 2.89 2.39 9.80
CA ARG A 59 4.10 3.22 9.93
C ARG A 59 4.91 3.17 8.63
N ARG A 60 5.56 4.29 8.32
CA ARG A 60 6.42 4.44 7.14
C ARG A 60 7.44 3.31 6.97
N GLU A 61 8.11 2.91 8.05
CA GLU A 61 9.10 1.83 8.05
C GLU A 61 8.53 0.49 7.55
N ILE A 62 7.26 0.20 7.83
CA ILE A 62 6.61 -1.03 7.35
C ILE A 62 6.48 -1.00 5.82
N ILE A 63 6.09 0.14 5.25
CA ILE A 63 5.97 0.34 3.80
C ILE A 63 7.34 0.14 3.15
N ILE A 64 8.35 0.84 3.65
CA ILE A 64 9.74 0.79 3.14
C ILE A 64 10.30 -0.62 3.20
N ASN A 65 10.16 -1.31 4.32
CA ASN A 65 10.69 -2.66 4.49
C ASN A 65 10.02 -3.66 3.54
N ASN A 66 8.72 -3.52 3.26
CA ASN A 66 8.04 -4.41 2.31
C ASN A 66 8.41 -4.09 0.85
N LEU A 67 8.70 -2.83 0.52
CA LEU A 67 9.20 -2.43 -0.80
C LEU A 67 10.65 -2.92 -1.03
N LYS A 68 11.55 -2.72 -0.05
CA LYS A 68 12.97 -3.07 -0.18
C LYS A 68 13.26 -4.58 -0.10
N LYS A 69 12.47 -5.36 0.68
CA LYS A 69 12.66 -6.83 0.82
C LYS A 69 12.60 -7.59 -0.51
N GLN A 70 11.97 -7.03 -1.54
CA GLN A 70 11.84 -7.65 -2.86
C GLN A 70 13.05 -7.41 -3.77
N HIS A 71 13.98 -6.52 -3.41
CA HIS A 71 15.20 -6.26 -4.19
C HIS A 71 16.38 -7.19 -3.81
N GLY A 72 16.21 -8.02 -2.77
CA GLY A 72 17.25 -8.88 -2.19
C GLY A 72 16.98 -10.38 -2.31
N SER A 73 16.11 -10.82 -3.23
CA SER A 73 15.84 -12.25 -3.50
C SER A 73 16.10 -12.58 -4.97
N SER A 74 17.31 -12.26 -5.41
CA SER A 74 17.98 -12.88 -6.55
C SER A 74 19.38 -13.25 -6.07
N SER A 75 19.51 -14.42 -5.44
CA SER A 75 20.77 -15.10 -5.17
C SER A 75 20.53 -16.59 -5.38
#